data_AF-A0A0B7NLW2-F1
#
_entry.id   AF-A0A0B7NLW2-F1
#
_cell.length_a   1.000
_cell.length_b   1.000
_cell.length_c   1.000
_cell.angle_alpha   90.00
_cell.angle_beta   90.00
_cell.angle_gamma   90.00
#
_symmetry.space_group_name_H-M   'P 1'
#
loop_
_entity.id
_entity.type
_entity.pdbx_description
1 polymer ?
#
loop_
_entity_poly.entity_id
_entity_poly.type
_entity_poly.pdbx_seq_one_letter_code
_entity_poly.pdbx_strand_id
1 'polypeptide(L)'
;MYSNSNTCIVFDNLPWQFCYYSFACYLFGVAHTICSSKQIMGDKYRTLPIVIDIFFIIFTVFPVVITNTCSIAKGALIKQGSLSETSKYTEALDYSWLLYSAILALFIPYAGYMLIKVLRQQLFKHQNIPEFVQNAKTALLKIRMTMLIAIVTLTTTIIFEFLTVLKVSTSQNYHLTLAMYIVSTFNSTLASTLVIMVVLFNPKLLTPFSSPSSNQEDSAEHIMSHVDSGTGQQKN
;
A
#
# COMPACT_ATOMS: atom_id res chain seq x y z
N MET A 1 -10.46 35.41 12.31
CA MET A 1 -9.18 35.92 12.81
C MET A 1 -8.06 35.36 11.95
N TYR A 2 -7.61 36.12 10.95
CA TYR A 2 -6.43 35.79 10.13
C TYR A 2 -5.46 36.96 10.28
N SER A 3 -4.72 36.99 11.38
CA SER A 3 -3.62 37.93 11.57
C SER A 3 -2.39 37.09 11.89
N ASN A 4 -1.37 37.16 11.02
CA ASN A 4 -0.11 36.40 10.99
C ASN A 4 -0.09 34.95 10.44
N SER A 5 -0.99 34.60 9.50
CA SER A 5 -0.96 33.31 8.79
C SER A 5 -0.19 33.35 7.45
N ASN A 6 0.80 34.23 7.29
CA ASN A 6 1.42 34.50 5.99
C ASN A 6 2.47 33.47 5.51
N THR A 7 2.82 32.47 6.34
CA THR A 7 3.98 31.61 6.07
C THR A 7 3.70 30.11 6.05
N CYS A 8 2.52 29.62 6.45
CA CYS A 8 2.29 28.18 6.61
C CYS A 8 1.29 27.54 5.63
N ILE A 9 0.69 28.32 4.72
CA ILE A 9 -0.38 27.78 3.85
C ILE A 9 0.16 26.87 2.74
N VAL A 10 1.44 27.02 2.37
CA VAL A 10 2.04 26.27 1.25
C VAL A 10 2.35 24.81 1.62
N PHE A 11 2.40 24.46 2.91
CA PHE A 11 2.83 23.13 3.38
C PHE A 11 1.76 22.31 4.11
N ASP A 12 0.54 22.83 4.27
CA ASP A 12 -0.51 22.17 5.07
C ASP A 12 -0.85 20.73 4.61
N ASN A 13 -0.59 20.38 3.34
CA ASN A 13 -0.93 19.06 2.78
C ASN A 13 0.29 18.23 2.35
N LEU A 14 1.50 18.64 2.76
CA LEU A 14 2.73 17.97 2.36
C LEU A 14 2.79 16.49 2.81
N PRO A 15 2.42 16.11 4.05
CA PRO A 15 2.39 14.71 4.46
C PRO A 15 1.46 13.84 3.59
N TRP A 16 0.30 14.38 3.21
CA TRP A 16 -0.65 13.67 2.37
C TRP A 16 -0.12 13.51 0.93
N GLN A 17 0.52 14.54 0.37
CA GLN A 17 1.18 14.45 -0.94
C GLN A 17 2.21 13.31 -0.97
N PHE A 18 3.07 13.21 0.04
CA PHE A 18 4.04 12.11 0.14
C PHE A 18 3.38 10.74 0.25
N CYS A 19 2.31 10.62 1.04
CA CYS A 19 1.56 9.38 1.20
C CYS A 19 0.90 8.95 -0.12
N TYR A 20 0.23 9.90 -0.79
CA TYR A 20 -0.36 9.71 -2.12
C TYR A 20 0.67 9.19 -3.13
N TYR A 21 1.86 9.80 -3.16
CA TYR A 21 2.93 9.38 -4.05
C TYR A 21 3.48 8.00 -3.75
N SER A 22 3.62 7.65 -2.47
CA SER A 22 4.02 6.30 -2.08
C SER A 22 3.04 5.26 -2.63
N PHE A 23 1.74 5.54 -2.58
CA PHE A 23 0.71 4.66 -3.10
C PHE A 23 0.65 4.64 -4.64
N ALA A 24 0.85 5.79 -5.30
CA ALA A 24 0.98 5.86 -6.76
C ALA A 24 2.18 5.04 -7.26
N CYS A 25 3.33 5.16 -6.61
CA CYS A 25 4.52 4.36 -6.89
C CYS A 25 4.30 2.86 -6.66
N TYR A 26 3.57 2.49 -5.61
CA TYR A 26 3.16 1.10 -5.39
C TYR A 26 2.31 0.59 -6.56
N LEU A 27 1.28 1.35 -6.96
CA LEU A 27 0.43 1.00 -8.09
C LEU A 27 1.23 0.87 -9.39
N PHE A 28 2.19 1.77 -9.62
CA PHE A 28 3.11 1.74 -10.77
C PHE A 28 3.94 0.46 -10.79
N GLY A 29 4.59 0.11 -9.68
CA GLY A 29 5.40 -1.10 -9.58
C GLY A 29 4.57 -2.38 -9.79
N VAL A 30 3.34 -2.41 -9.27
CA VAL A 30 2.40 -3.51 -9.49
C VAL A 30 2.01 -3.61 -10.97
N ALA A 31 1.66 -2.49 -11.61
CA ALA A 31 1.27 -2.46 -13.02
C ALA A 31 2.40 -2.92 -13.93
N HIS A 32 3.64 -2.46 -13.69
CA HIS A 32 4.81 -2.88 -14.44
C HIS A 32 5.11 -4.37 -14.26
N THR A 33 4.95 -4.90 -13.04
CA THR A 33 5.11 -6.34 -12.75
C THR A 33 4.09 -7.17 -13.52
N ILE A 34 2.83 -6.73 -13.60
CA ILE A 34 1.78 -7.40 -14.36
C ILE A 34 2.12 -7.41 -15.86
N CYS A 35 2.60 -6.29 -16.40
CA CYS A 35 2.95 -6.17 -17.83
C CYS A 35 4.17 -7.00 -18.21
N SER A 36 5.14 -7.14 -17.30
CA SER A 36 6.30 -7.99 -17.54
C SER A 36 5.98 -9.48 -17.47
N SER A 37 4.80 -9.87 -16.96
CA SER A 37 4.40 -11.27 -16.89
C SER A 37 3.94 -11.80 -18.26
N LYS A 38 4.79 -12.61 -18.90
CA LYS A 38 4.53 -13.28 -20.20
C LYS A 38 3.28 -14.16 -20.22
N GLN A 39 2.70 -14.49 -19.06
CA GLN A 39 1.53 -15.37 -18.95
C GLN A 39 0.20 -14.69 -19.35
N ILE A 40 0.12 -13.36 -19.35
CA ILE A 40 -1.13 -12.62 -19.59
C ILE A 40 -1.16 -11.96 -20.96
N MET A 41 0.00 -11.64 -21.52
CA MET A 41 0.12 -10.87 -22.76
C MET A 41 1.01 -11.63 -23.74
N GLY A 42 0.40 -12.20 -24.79
CA GLY A 42 1.14 -12.75 -25.92
C GLY A 42 1.96 -11.69 -26.65
N ASP A 43 2.80 -12.12 -27.59
CA ASP A 43 3.87 -11.32 -28.24
C ASP A 43 3.44 -10.00 -28.91
N LYS A 44 2.13 -9.72 -29.04
CA LYS A 44 1.59 -8.53 -29.72
C LYS A 44 1.49 -7.26 -28.85
N TYR A 45 1.77 -7.30 -27.55
CA TYR A 45 1.48 -6.18 -26.63
C TYR A 45 2.70 -5.39 -26.16
N ARG A 46 3.70 -5.20 -27.04
CA ARG A 46 4.93 -4.45 -26.72
C ARG A 46 4.70 -2.96 -26.41
N THR A 47 3.59 -2.37 -26.86
CA THR A 47 3.25 -0.94 -26.63
C THR A 47 2.59 -0.68 -25.28
N LEU A 48 2.12 -1.72 -24.58
CA LEU A 48 1.36 -1.56 -23.34
C LEU A 48 2.15 -0.91 -22.18
N PRO A 49 3.45 -1.23 -21.96
CA PRO A 49 4.23 -0.59 -20.91
C PRO A 49 4.34 0.93 -21.08
N ILE A 50 4.56 1.41 -22.30
CA ILE A 50 4.70 2.84 -22.61
C ILE A 50 3.41 3.60 -22.29
N VAL A 51 2.24 3.02 -22.62
CA VAL A 51 0.94 3.64 -22.33
C VAL A 51 0.72 3.75 -20.82
N ILE A 52 1.12 2.72 -20.07
CA ILE A 52 1.03 2.73 -18.60
C ILE A 52 1.96 3.79 -18.02
N ASP A 53 3.20 3.89 -18.49
CA ASP A 53 4.16 4.89 -18.03
C ASP A 53 3.62 6.32 -18.25
N ILE A 54 3.09 6.62 -19.45
CA ILE A 54 2.48 7.94 -19.75
C ILE A 54 1.29 8.21 -18.82
N PHE A 55 0.41 7.22 -18.66
CA PHE A 55 -0.75 7.36 -17.78
C PHE A 55 -0.33 7.66 -16.33
N PHE A 56 0.68 6.95 -15.81
CA PHE A 56 1.20 7.17 -14.47
C PHE A 56 1.89 8.52 -14.32
N ILE A 57 2.65 8.97 -15.31
CA ILE A 57 3.26 10.32 -15.30
C ILE A 57 2.17 11.38 -15.20
N ILE A 58 1.12 11.30 -16.03
CA ILE A 58 0.00 12.24 -15.98
C ILE A 58 -0.68 12.16 -14.61
N PHE A 59 -1.01 10.96 -14.14
CA PHE A 59 -1.69 10.74 -12.87
C PHE A 59 -0.87 11.19 -11.64
N THR A 60 0.46 11.23 -11.75
CA THR A 60 1.38 11.61 -10.66
C THR A 60 1.71 13.11 -10.71
N VAL A 61 1.94 13.67 -11.90
CA VAL A 61 2.35 15.07 -12.09
C VAL A 61 1.15 16.02 -11.98
N PHE A 62 0.02 15.65 -12.59
CA PHE A 62 -1.13 16.54 -12.72
C PHE A 62 -1.75 16.96 -11.36
N PRO A 63 -1.91 16.06 -10.36
CA PRO A 63 -2.39 16.46 -9.03
C PRO A 63 -1.48 17.49 -8.36
N VAL A 64 -0.16 17.38 -8.51
CA VAL A 64 0.77 18.33 -7.88
C VAL A 64 0.77 19.68 -8.54
N VAL A 65 0.69 19.73 -9.88
CA VAL A 65 0.57 21.00 -10.59
C VAL A 65 -0.71 21.72 -10.16
N ILE A 66 -1.85 21.02 -10.13
CA ILE A 66 -3.13 21.61 -9.73
C ILE A 66 -3.10 22.05 -8.27
N THR A 67 -2.70 21.17 -7.36
CA THR A 67 -2.76 21.46 -5.91
C THR A 67 -1.80 22.58 -5.52
N ASN A 68 -0.60 22.63 -6.09
CA ASN A 68 0.34 23.73 -5.84
C ASN A 68 -0.15 25.04 -6.46
N THR A 69 -0.70 25.03 -7.67
CA THR A 69 -1.26 26.23 -8.31
C THR A 69 -2.43 26.80 -7.50
N CYS A 70 -3.37 25.96 -7.07
CA CYS A 70 -4.48 26.36 -6.21
C CYS A 70 -3.99 26.88 -4.84
N SER A 71 -2.96 26.26 -4.27
CA SER A 71 -2.38 26.69 -2.99
C SER A 71 -1.71 28.06 -3.09
N ILE A 72 -0.97 28.32 -4.17
CA ILE A 72 -0.35 29.62 -4.45
C ILE A 72 -1.42 30.69 -4.70
N ALA A 73 -2.44 30.39 -5.53
CA ALA A 73 -3.54 31.29 -5.81
C ALA A 73 -4.30 31.67 -4.53
N LYS A 74 -4.63 30.67 -3.68
CA LYS A 74 -5.23 30.88 -2.37
C LYS A 74 -4.37 31.81 -1.49
N GLY A 75 -3.07 31.58 -1.43
CA GLY A 75 -2.14 32.42 -0.67
C GLY A 75 -2.06 33.87 -1.17
N ALA A 76 -2.13 34.09 -2.49
CA ALA A 76 -2.13 35.42 -3.09
C ALA A 76 -3.44 36.19 -2.79
N LEU A 77 -4.59 35.51 -2.87
CA LEU A 77 -5.91 36.12 -2.64
C LEU A 77 -6.15 36.48 -1.17
N ILE A 78 -5.62 35.69 -0.24
CA ILE A 78 -5.65 36.03 1.19
C ILE A 78 -4.94 37.36 1.45
N LYS A 79 -3.82 37.62 0.77
CA LYS A 79 -3.11 38.91 0.90
C LYS A 79 -3.89 40.09 0.33
N GLN A 80 -4.76 39.85 -0.65
CA GLN A 80 -5.60 40.88 -1.28
C GLN A 80 -6.90 41.15 -0.49
N GLY A 81 -7.24 40.31 0.49
CA GLY A 81 -8.44 40.46 1.31
C GLY A 81 -9.73 39.96 0.66
N SER A 82 -9.67 39.30 -0.51
CA SER A 82 -10.85 38.71 -1.17
C SER A 82 -11.21 37.35 -0.57
N LEU A 83 -11.91 37.38 0.58
CA LEU A 83 -12.31 36.16 1.30
C LEU A 83 -13.28 35.26 0.50
N SER A 84 -14.15 35.85 -0.31
CA SER A 84 -15.12 35.11 -1.13
C SER A 84 -14.44 34.26 -2.21
N GLU A 85 -13.37 34.78 -2.82
CA GLU A 85 -12.60 34.08 -3.84
C GLU A 85 -11.72 32.99 -3.23
N THR A 86 -11.14 33.26 -2.05
CA THR A 86 -10.36 32.29 -1.27
C THR A 86 -11.16 31.02 -0.96
N SER A 87 -12.45 31.16 -0.65
CA SER A 87 -13.33 30.01 -0.39
C SER A 87 -13.46 29.10 -1.61
N LYS A 88 -13.62 29.67 -2.82
CA LYS A 88 -13.77 28.90 -4.05
C LYS A 88 -12.53 28.07 -4.37
N TYR A 89 -11.33 28.63 -4.18
CA TYR A 89 -10.08 27.90 -4.38
C TYR A 89 -9.86 26.80 -3.34
N THR A 90 -10.36 26.99 -2.12
CA THR A 90 -10.30 25.96 -1.08
C THR A 90 -11.21 24.78 -1.45
N GLU A 91 -12.46 25.06 -1.83
CA GLU A 91 -13.39 24.03 -2.30
C GLU A 91 -12.84 23.27 -3.51
N ALA A 92 -12.27 23.97 -4.50
CA ALA A 92 -11.66 23.34 -5.67
C ALA A 92 -10.49 22.41 -5.32
N LEU A 93 -9.71 22.75 -4.29
CA LEU A 93 -8.62 21.92 -3.80
C LEU A 93 -9.16 20.64 -3.16
N ASP A 94 -10.17 20.76 -2.30
CA ASP A 94 -10.78 19.63 -1.58
C ASP A 94 -11.45 18.67 -2.57
N TYR A 95 -12.17 19.18 -3.58
CA TYR A 95 -12.74 18.36 -4.65
C TYR A 95 -11.68 17.62 -5.46
N SER A 96 -10.56 18.29 -5.76
CA SER A 96 -9.45 17.67 -6.49
C SER A 96 -8.87 16.49 -5.69
N TRP A 97 -8.60 16.71 -4.41
CA TRP A 97 -8.07 15.66 -3.52
C TRP A 97 -9.04 14.50 -3.35
N LEU A 98 -10.33 14.78 -3.16
CA LEU A 98 -11.37 13.75 -3.09
C LEU A 98 -11.38 12.89 -4.36
N LEU A 99 -11.35 13.52 -5.54
CA LEU A 99 -11.35 12.83 -6.81
C LEU A 99 -10.11 11.93 -6.98
N TYR A 100 -8.91 12.47 -6.76
CA TYR A 100 -7.67 11.69 -6.92
C TYR A 100 -7.58 10.54 -5.93
N SER A 101 -8.03 10.75 -4.68
CA SER A 101 -8.05 9.72 -3.65
C SER A 101 -9.05 8.62 -3.99
N ALA A 102 -10.24 8.98 -4.50
CA ALA A 102 -11.25 8.02 -4.94
C ALA A 102 -10.75 7.17 -6.12
N ILE A 103 -10.12 7.79 -7.12
CA ILE A 103 -9.51 7.07 -8.24
C ILE A 103 -8.46 6.09 -7.71
N LEU A 104 -7.52 6.55 -6.89
CA LEU A 104 -6.47 5.70 -6.35
C LEU A 104 -7.02 4.55 -5.48
N ALA A 105 -8.07 4.80 -4.70
CA ALA A 105 -8.77 3.81 -3.88
C ALA A 105 -9.43 2.69 -4.71
N LEU A 106 -9.79 2.96 -5.97
CA LEU A 106 -10.30 1.94 -6.88
C LEU A 106 -9.17 1.18 -7.60
N PHE A 107 -8.13 1.89 -8.04
CA PHE A 107 -7.05 1.27 -8.80
C PHE A 107 -6.15 0.36 -7.95
N ILE A 108 -5.86 0.71 -6.69
CA ILE A 108 -5.02 -0.10 -5.80
C ILE A 108 -5.56 -1.51 -5.54
N PRO A 109 -6.82 -1.71 -5.10
CA PRO A 109 -7.36 -3.05 -4.89
C PRO A 109 -7.45 -3.82 -6.21
N TYR A 110 -7.78 -3.15 -7.32
CA TYR A 110 -7.83 -3.78 -8.64
C TYR A 110 -6.46 -4.34 -9.06
N ALA A 111 -5.41 -3.50 -8.99
CA ALA A 111 -4.05 -3.90 -9.33
C ALA A 111 -3.51 -4.96 -8.36
N GLY A 112 -3.77 -4.81 -7.06
CA GLY A 112 -3.39 -5.79 -6.03
C GLY A 112 -4.05 -7.15 -6.24
N TYR A 113 -5.35 -7.17 -6.59
CA TYR A 113 -6.06 -8.41 -6.94
C TYR A 113 -5.46 -9.09 -8.18
N MET A 114 -5.19 -8.32 -9.25
CA MET A 114 -4.54 -8.84 -10.45
C MET A 114 -3.17 -9.43 -10.14
N LEU A 115 -2.35 -8.76 -9.33
CA LEU A 115 -1.04 -9.25 -8.94
C LEU A 115 -1.11 -10.55 -8.14
N ILE A 116 -2.05 -10.66 -7.19
CA ILE A 116 -2.32 -11.89 -6.43
C ILE A 116 -2.68 -13.04 -7.37
N LYS A 117 -3.49 -12.77 -8.41
CA LYS A 117 -3.87 -13.77 -9.41
C LYS A 117 -2.64 -14.26 -10.19
N VAL A 118 -1.79 -13.36 -10.66
CA VAL A 118 -0.55 -13.70 -11.40
C VAL A 118 0.39 -14.52 -10.52
N LEU A 119 0.61 -14.08 -9.28
CA LEU A 119 1.54 -14.74 -8.37
C LEU A 119 1.07 -16.16 -8.01
N ARG A 120 -0.25 -16.37 -7.84
CA ARG A 120 -0.82 -17.70 -7.62
C ARG A 120 -0.61 -18.64 -8.80
N GLN A 121 -0.71 -18.14 -10.03
CA GLN A 121 -0.44 -18.94 -11.23
C GLN A 121 1.03 -19.37 -11.30
N GLN A 122 1.95 -18.47 -10.97
CA GLN A 122 3.38 -18.80 -10.93
C GLN A 122 3.72 -19.77 -9.80
N LEU A 123 3.05 -19.65 -8.66
CA LEU A 123 3.19 -20.56 -7.53
C LEU A 123 2.77 -21.99 -7.87
N PHE A 124 1.65 -22.14 -8.57
CA PHE A 124 1.18 -23.46 -9.03
C PHE A 124 2.17 -24.10 -10.02
N LYS A 125 2.78 -23.30 -10.90
CA LYS A 125 3.77 -23.78 -11.87
C LYS A 125 5.09 -24.24 -11.24
N HIS A 126 5.51 -23.62 -10.14
CA HIS A 126 6.79 -23.92 -9.47
C HIS A 126 6.60 -24.58 -8.10
N GLN A 127 5.50 -25.30 -7.91
CA GLN A 127 5.15 -25.93 -6.64
C GLN A 127 6.22 -26.94 -6.15
N ASN A 128 7.02 -27.48 -7.06
CA ASN A 128 8.06 -28.47 -6.75
C ASN A 128 9.31 -27.86 -6.08
N ILE A 129 9.43 -26.53 -5.98
CA ILE A 129 10.59 -25.86 -5.37
C ILE A 129 10.15 -25.26 -4.01
N PRO A 130 10.45 -25.92 -2.87
CA PRO A 130 9.92 -25.52 -1.56
C PRO A 130 10.36 -24.12 -1.12
N GLU A 131 11.60 -23.72 -1.43
CA GLU A 131 12.11 -22.38 -1.15
C GLU A 131 11.34 -21.29 -1.92
N PHE A 132 11.01 -21.56 -3.19
CA PHE A 132 10.20 -20.66 -4.00
C PHE A 132 8.79 -20.52 -3.42
N VAL A 133 8.19 -21.61 -2.97
CA VAL A 133 6.85 -21.61 -2.37
C VAL A 133 6.81 -20.75 -1.10
N GLN A 134 7.82 -20.85 -0.22
CA GLN A 134 7.88 -20.04 1.00
C GLN A 134 8.09 -18.55 0.70
N ASN A 135 8.99 -18.22 -0.23
CA ASN A 135 9.25 -16.84 -0.64
C ASN A 135 8.04 -16.21 -1.34
N ALA A 136 7.32 -16.98 -2.17
CA ALA A 136 6.11 -16.51 -2.84
C ALA A 136 4.94 -16.28 -1.87
N LYS A 137 4.74 -17.16 -0.87
CA LYS A 137 3.73 -16.96 0.20
C LYS A 137 4.02 -15.70 1.01
N THR A 138 5.30 -15.46 1.30
CA THR A 138 5.77 -14.24 1.97
C THR A 138 5.45 -12.99 1.15
N ALA A 139 5.81 -12.98 -0.13
CA ALA A 139 5.55 -11.86 -1.02
C ALA A 139 4.04 -11.58 -1.14
N LEU A 140 3.23 -12.63 -1.26
CA LEU A 140 1.77 -12.54 -1.29
C LEU A 140 1.21 -11.90 -0.02
N LEU A 141 1.71 -12.28 1.15
CA LEU A 141 1.28 -11.71 2.43
C LEU A 141 1.64 -10.23 2.52
N LYS A 142 2.86 -9.84 2.13
CA LYS A 142 3.30 -8.43 2.10
C LYS A 142 2.38 -7.59 1.21
N ILE A 143 2.12 -8.04 -0.02
CA ILE A 143 1.23 -7.36 -0.97
C ILE A 143 -0.17 -7.17 -0.37
N ARG A 144 -0.73 -8.22 0.25
CA ARG A 144 -2.05 -8.14 0.89
C ARG A 144 -2.10 -7.13 2.02
N MET A 145 -1.09 -7.11 2.89
CA MET A 145 -1.03 -6.16 4.00
C MET A 145 -0.89 -4.72 3.51
N THR A 146 0.02 -4.46 2.57
CA THR A 146 0.18 -3.11 1.98
C THR A 146 -1.10 -2.64 1.29
N MET A 147 -1.77 -3.53 0.56
CA MET A 147 -3.07 -3.23 -0.08
C MET A 147 -4.15 -2.89 0.95
N LEU A 148 -4.26 -3.64 2.04
CA LEU A 148 -5.24 -3.36 3.11
C LEU A 148 -4.97 -2.01 3.79
N ILE A 149 -3.71 -1.71 4.11
CA ILE A 149 -3.32 -0.42 4.70
C ILE A 149 -3.72 0.72 3.75
N ALA A 150 -3.39 0.60 2.46
CA ALA A 150 -3.74 1.60 1.46
C ALA A 150 -5.25 1.83 1.34
N ILE A 151 -6.06 0.75 1.31
CA ILE A 151 -7.53 0.86 1.25
C ILE A 151 -8.08 1.58 2.47
N VAL A 152 -7.65 1.19 3.68
CA VAL A 152 -8.11 1.81 4.93
C VAL A 152 -7.74 3.29 4.95
N THR A 153 -6.47 3.63 4.68
CA THR A 153 -5.99 5.02 4.68
C THR A 153 -6.68 5.88 3.62
N LEU A 154 -6.90 5.37 2.40
CA LEU A 154 -7.57 6.13 1.36
C LEU A 154 -9.06 6.30 1.65
N THR A 155 -9.71 5.28 2.21
CA THR A 155 -11.13 5.35 2.56
C THR A 155 -11.37 6.31 3.72
N THR A 156 -10.52 6.30 4.75
CA THR A 156 -10.60 7.28 5.84
C THR A 156 -10.42 8.70 5.30
N THR A 157 -9.43 8.95 4.44
CA THR A 157 -9.25 10.28 3.83
C THR A 157 -10.44 10.69 2.96
N ILE A 158 -10.98 9.78 2.12
CA ILE A 158 -12.18 10.07 1.30
C ILE A 158 -13.36 10.48 2.19
N ILE A 159 -13.58 9.77 3.30
CA ILE A 159 -14.66 10.11 4.25
C ILE A 159 -14.42 11.49 4.84
N PHE A 160 -13.20 11.81 5.29
CA PHE A 160 -12.89 13.12 5.86
C PHE A 160 -13.09 14.26 4.85
N GLU A 161 -12.56 14.11 3.63
CA GLU A 161 -12.72 15.12 2.57
C GLU A 161 -14.18 15.29 2.18
N PHE A 162 -14.93 14.18 2.08
CA PHE A 162 -16.36 14.23 1.80
C PHE A 162 -17.15 14.96 2.90
N LEU A 163 -16.83 14.71 4.17
CA LEU A 163 -17.45 15.42 5.30
C LEU A 163 -17.12 16.93 5.28
N THR A 164 -15.90 17.31 4.90
CA THR A 164 -15.49 18.70 4.72
C THR A 164 -16.29 19.38 3.61
N VAL A 165 -16.42 18.73 2.44
CA VAL A 165 -17.20 19.24 1.30
C VAL A 165 -18.67 19.41 1.64
N LEU A 166 -19.26 18.45 2.39
CA LEU A 166 -20.66 18.54 2.80
C LEU A 166 -20.91 19.69 3.80
N LYS A 167 -19.88 20.28 4.41
CA LYS A 167 -19.98 21.33 5.44
C LYS A 167 -20.91 20.96 6.62
N VAL A 168 -21.27 19.68 6.76
CA VAL A 168 -22.37 19.16 7.59
C VAL A 168 -22.11 19.26 9.11
N SER A 169 -20.91 19.65 9.55
CA SER A 169 -20.63 19.83 10.99
C SER A 169 -19.47 20.76 11.35
N THR A 170 -18.61 21.08 10.39
CA THR A 170 -17.33 21.78 10.65
C THR A 170 -17.53 23.22 11.13
N SER A 171 -18.66 23.86 10.80
CA SER A 171 -18.90 25.27 11.14
C SER A 171 -19.44 25.48 12.56
N GLN A 172 -19.90 24.44 13.26
CA GLN A 172 -20.64 24.61 14.53
C GLN A 172 -19.82 24.25 15.77
N ASN A 173 -18.79 23.39 15.65
CA ASN A 173 -17.98 22.93 16.78
C ASN A 173 -16.47 23.01 16.47
N TYR A 174 -15.80 24.01 17.04
CA TYR A 174 -14.35 24.22 16.88
C TYR A 174 -13.52 22.97 17.25
N HIS A 175 -13.86 22.31 18.35
CA HIS A 175 -13.12 21.14 18.84
C HIS A 175 -13.19 19.93 17.90
N LEU A 176 -14.34 19.70 17.24
CA LEU A 176 -14.50 18.59 16.30
C LEU A 176 -13.68 18.83 15.03
N THR A 177 -13.70 20.05 14.50
CA THR A 177 -12.90 20.45 13.33
C THR A 177 -11.40 20.29 13.58
N LEU A 178 -10.93 20.75 14.74
CA LEU A 178 -9.54 20.61 15.13
C LEU A 178 -9.13 19.13 15.27
N ALA A 179 -9.97 18.31 15.93
CA ALA A 179 -9.72 16.88 16.08
C ALA A 179 -9.65 16.16 14.72
N MET A 180 -10.56 16.47 13.81
CA MET A 180 -10.55 15.91 12.44
C MET A 180 -9.28 16.27 11.68
N TYR A 181 -8.82 17.52 11.77
CA TYR A 181 -7.59 17.96 11.10
C TYR A 181 -6.34 17.24 11.64
N ILE A 182 -6.26 17.08 12.96
CA ILE A 182 -5.18 16.32 13.62
C ILE A 182 -5.20 14.87 13.14
N VAL A 183 -6.35 14.20 13.19
CA VAL A 183 -6.51 12.80 12.76
C VAL A 183 -6.12 12.63 11.28
N SER A 184 -6.57 13.54 10.41
CA SER A 184 -6.24 13.51 8.98
C SER A 184 -4.73 13.64 8.73
N THR A 185 -4.07 14.55 9.45
CA THR A 185 -2.61 14.75 9.34
C THR A 185 -1.83 13.51 9.78
N PHE A 186 -2.26 12.88 10.89
CA PHE A 186 -1.61 11.67 11.40
C PHE A 186 -1.92 10.42 10.59
N ASN A 187 -3.08 10.32 9.94
CA ASN A 187 -3.48 9.18 9.12
C ASN A 187 -2.42 8.87 8.04
N SER A 188 -1.94 9.91 7.36
CA SER A 188 -0.89 9.83 6.34
C SER A 188 0.41 9.24 6.88
N THR A 189 0.87 9.77 8.01
CA THR A 189 2.14 9.38 8.66
C THR A 189 2.06 7.96 9.21
N LEU A 190 0.93 7.60 9.82
CA LEU A 190 0.66 6.27 10.34
C LEU A 190 0.66 5.24 9.21
N ALA A 191 0.00 5.55 8.09
CA ALA A 191 -0.04 4.68 6.92
C ALA A 191 1.36 4.40 6.37
N SER A 192 2.17 5.44 6.16
CA SER A 192 3.56 5.30 5.69
C SER A 192 4.40 4.45 6.65
N THR A 193 4.25 4.66 7.96
CA THR A 193 4.96 3.87 8.98
C THR A 193 4.56 2.40 8.94
N LEU A 194 3.26 2.11 8.82
CA LEU A 194 2.76 0.73 8.71
C LEU A 194 3.24 0.05 7.42
N VAL A 195 3.26 0.76 6.30
CA VAL A 195 3.80 0.22 5.03
C VAL A 195 5.28 -0.11 5.16
N ILE A 196 6.08 0.79 5.73
CA ILE A 196 7.51 0.55 5.97
C ILE A 196 7.69 -0.67 6.87
N MET A 197 6.93 -0.76 7.97
CA MET A 197 6.96 -1.92 8.85
C MET A 197 6.66 -3.22 8.09
N VAL A 198 5.58 -3.27 7.29
CA VAL A 198 5.22 -4.44 6.48
C VAL A 198 6.33 -4.82 5.49
N VAL A 199 7.00 -3.84 4.88
CA VAL A 199 8.11 -4.08 3.96
C VAL A 199 9.32 -4.68 4.69
N LEU A 200 9.68 -4.10 5.85
CA LEU A 200 10.82 -4.51 6.67
C LEU A 200 10.61 -5.87 7.35
N PHE A 201 9.38 -6.25 7.68
CA PHE A 201 9.08 -7.56 8.23
C PHE A 201 9.44 -8.67 7.23
N ASN A 202 10.60 -9.28 7.44
CA ASN A 202 10.95 -10.55 6.82
C ASN A 202 10.34 -11.67 7.67
N PRO A 203 9.45 -12.51 7.11
CA PRO A 203 8.79 -13.56 7.89
C PRO A 203 9.73 -14.67 8.35
N LYS A 204 11.01 -14.65 7.95
CA LYS A 204 12.05 -15.49 8.55
C LYS A 204 12.16 -15.32 10.08
N LEU A 205 11.68 -14.20 10.62
CA LEU A 205 11.64 -13.94 12.06
C LEU A 205 10.36 -14.45 12.76
N LEU A 206 9.33 -14.87 12.02
CA LEU A 206 8.08 -15.39 12.59
C LEU A 206 8.04 -16.93 12.66
N THR A 207 9.10 -17.60 12.21
CA THR A 207 9.27 -19.06 12.28
C THR A 207 10.04 -19.60 13.51
N PRO A 208 10.08 -18.95 14.70
CA PRO A 208 10.42 -19.67 15.92
C PRO A 208 9.34 -19.58 17.01
N PHE A 209 8.05 -19.55 16.65
CA PHE A 209 6.96 -19.66 17.65
C PHE A 209 6.00 -20.83 17.46
N SER A 210 6.23 -21.68 16.46
CA SER A 210 5.54 -22.98 16.34
C SER A 210 6.48 -24.12 16.78
N SER A 211 6.46 -24.37 18.09
CA SER A 211 6.73 -25.65 18.79
C SER A 211 8.16 -26.23 18.84
N PRO A 212 8.72 -26.47 20.04
CA PRO A 212 9.41 -27.72 20.31
C PRO A 212 8.36 -28.80 20.56
N SER A 213 8.18 -29.71 19.60
CA SER A 213 7.53 -30.99 19.84
C SER A 213 8.37 -31.79 20.84
N SER A 214 7.87 -31.93 22.07
CA SER A 214 8.36 -32.89 23.04
C SER A 214 8.00 -34.31 22.59
N ASN A 215 8.79 -34.89 21.68
CA ASN A 215 8.88 -36.33 21.51
C ASN A 215 10.26 -36.75 22.00
N GLN A 216 10.36 -36.96 23.31
CA GLN A 216 11.47 -37.66 23.92
C GLN A 216 11.14 -39.14 23.84
N GLU A 217 11.74 -39.82 22.86
CA GLU A 217 11.81 -41.27 22.77
C GLU A 217 12.72 -41.77 23.89
N ASP A 218 12.14 -42.39 24.91
CA ASP A 218 12.87 -43.26 25.82
C ASP A 218 13.22 -44.55 25.07
N SER A 219 14.41 -44.55 24.46
CA SER A 219 15.16 -45.76 24.13
C SER A 219 15.95 -46.20 25.36
N ALA A 220 15.61 -47.36 25.93
CA ALA A 220 16.55 -48.38 26.40
C ALA A 220 15.88 -49.29 27.45
N GLU A 221 15.27 -50.39 27.01
CA GLU A 221 15.32 -51.60 27.82
C GLU A 221 15.27 -52.85 26.94
N HIS A 222 16.23 -53.73 27.23
CA HIS A 222 16.27 -55.15 26.90
C HIS A 222 16.82 -55.61 25.54
N ILE A 223 18.14 -55.48 25.45
CA ILE A 223 19.06 -56.56 25.05
C ILE A 223 18.58 -57.88 25.67
N MET A 224 18.04 -58.81 24.88
CA MET A 224 18.23 -60.28 24.99
C MET A 224 17.16 -60.99 24.15
N SER A 225 17.56 -61.54 23.01
CA SER A 225 17.65 -62.99 22.84
C SER A 225 17.58 -63.37 21.36
N HIS A 226 18.38 -64.38 21.05
CA HIS A 226 18.36 -65.20 19.85
C HIS A 226 18.93 -64.57 18.57
N VAL A 227 20.19 -64.83 18.18
CA VAL A 227 20.90 -66.11 17.91
C VAL A 227 20.37 -66.82 16.67
N ASP A 228 21.33 -67.08 15.76
CA ASP A 228 21.35 -68.02 14.64
C ASP A 228 20.52 -67.67 13.39
N SER A 229 20.97 -67.92 12.16
CA SER A 229 22.13 -68.64 11.62
C SER A 229 22.14 -68.37 10.09
N GLY A 230 23.27 -68.58 9.39
CA GLY A 230 23.20 -68.87 7.95
C GLY A 230 24.20 -68.20 7.02
N THR A 231 25.42 -68.73 7.05
CA THR A 231 26.45 -68.74 6.00
C THR A 231 25.97 -69.02 4.56
N GLY A 232 26.65 -68.40 3.58
CA GLY A 232 26.81 -68.89 2.19
C GLY A 232 27.20 -67.75 1.23
N GLN A 233 28.48 -67.52 0.87
CA GLN A 233 29.17 -68.08 -0.32
C GLN A 233 28.31 -68.03 -1.60
N GLN A 234 28.75 -67.64 -2.81
CA GLN A 234 30.05 -67.40 -3.46
C GLN A 234 29.74 -67.03 -4.94
N LYS A 235 30.67 -66.36 -5.66
CA LYS A 235 30.86 -66.37 -7.14
C LYS A 235 29.75 -65.71 -8.00
N ASN A 236 30.02 -64.96 -9.07
CA ASN A 236 31.20 -64.63 -9.87
C ASN A 236 31.02 -63.22 -10.42
#